data_AF-A0A4U2Z6R8-F1
#
_entry.id   AF-A0A4U2Z6R8-F1
#
_cell.length_a   1.000
_cell.length_b   1.000
_cell.length_c   1.000
_cell.angle_alpha   90.00
_cell.angle_beta   90.00
_cell.angle_gamma   90.00
#
_symmetry.space_group_name_H-M   'P 1'
#
loop_
_entity.id
_entity.type
_entity.pdbx_description
1 polymer ?
#
loop_
_entity_poly.entity_id
_entity_poly.type
_entity_poly.pdbx_seq_one_letter_code
_entity_poly.pdbx_strand_id
1 'polypeptide(L)'
;MKKLKLITDDDFERIYELQNQERIKIILDEMGEEILVKTLDDKKIGSIELHDNDGNFYILRMFLDELDSRYTNQGIGIECLLFHKEMFGSIITCAQDDGNTRSDGSHLTGGAPGFMLKRICLTIFIFIPLKDKMRKIY
;
A
#
# COMPACT_ATOMS: atom_id res chain seq x y z
N MET A 1 -0.22 -17.22 7.26
CA MET A 1 0.39 -15.87 7.29
C MET A 1 0.02 -15.24 8.62
N LYS A 2 0.98 -14.74 9.39
CA LYS A 2 0.73 -14.28 10.75
C LYS A 2 0.13 -12.87 10.71
N LYS A 3 -1.01 -12.69 11.37
CA LYS A 3 -1.74 -11.42 11.47
C LYS A 3 -1.03 -10.52 12.48
N LEU A 4 -0.92 -9.23 12.17
CA LEU A 4 -0.43 -8.23 13.11
C LEU A 4 -1.46 -8.05 14.24
N LYS A 5 -1.00 -7.73 15.44
CA LYS A 5 -1.92 -7.51 16.57
C LYS A 5 -2.23 -6.03 16.69
N LEU A 6 -3.48 -5.65 16.41
CA LEU A 6 -3.97 -4.30 16.63
C LEU A 6 -3.97 -3.99 18.14
N ILE A 7 -3.38 -2.86 18.51
CA ILE A 7 -3.26 -2.38 19.89
C ILE A 7 -4.16 -1.16 20.11
N THR A 8 -4.15 -0.23 19.17
CA THR A 8 -4.94 1.00 19.19
C THR A 8 -5.57 1.21 17.84
N ASP A 9 -6.83 1.64 17.85
CA ASP A 9 -7.62 2.01 16.68
C ASP A 9 -8.18 3.42 16.92
N ASP A 10 -7.67 4.39 16.17
CA ASP A 10 -8.07 5.79 16.16
C ASP A 10 -8.34 6.21 14.71
N ASP A 11 -9.18 7.21 14.48
CA ASP A 11 -9.87 7.46 13.20
C ASP A 11 -8.94 7.33 11.98
N PHE A 12 -7.77 7.98 12.02
CA PHE A 12 -6.77 7.93 10.95
C PHE A 12 -5.42 7.32 11.40
N GLU A 13 -5.35 6.73 12.59
CA GLU A 13 -4.12 6.14 13.13
C GLU A 13 -4.38 4.78 13.79
N ARG A 14 -3.60 3.78 13.40
CA ARG A 14 -3.62 2.46 14.04
C ARG A 14 -2.25 2.05 14.52
N ILE A 15 -2.19 1.52 15.74
CA ILE A 15 -0.95 0.96 16.31
C ILE A 15 -1.02 -0.56 16.26
N TYR A 16 0.02 -1.17 15.70
CA TYR A 16 0.16 -2.61 15.59
C TYR A 16 1.43 -3.10 16.31
N GLU A 17 1.33 -4.27 16.93
CA GLU A 17 2.46 -5.01 17.48
C GLU A 17 2.91 -6.07 16.47
N LEU A 18 4.20 -6.01 16.12
CA LEU A 18 4.92 -6.93 15.25
C LEU A 18 5.29 -8.22 16.00
N GLN A 19 5.78 -9.23 15.27
CA GLN A 19 6.14 -10.52 15.86
C GLN A 19 7.34 -10.45 16.82
N ASN A 20 8.23 -9.48 16.60
CA ASN A 20 9.37 -9.19 17.47
C ASN A 20 8.97 -8.33 18.68
N GLN A 21 7.67 -8.16 18.95
CA GLN A 21 7.11 -7.29 20.01
C GLN A 21 7.37 -5.79 19.82
N GLU A 22 7.98 -5.41 18.70
CA GLU A 22 8.11 -4.02 18.30
C GLU A 22 6.74 -3.47 17.89
N ARG A 23 6.53 -2.17 18.08
CA ARG A 23 5.29 -1.51 17.72
C ARG A 23 5.52 -0.49 16.62
N ILE A 24 4.56 -0.44 15.71
CA ILE A 24 4.53 0.51 14.61
C ILE A 24 3.18 1.21 14.61
N LYS A 25 3.14 2.38 14.00
CA LYS A 25 1.92 3.10 13.69
C LYS A 25 1.73 3.21 12.18
N ILE A 26 0.49 3.00 11.75
CA ILE A 26 0.01 3.20 10.39
C ILE A 26 -0.92 4.42 10.45
N ILE A 27 -0.63 5.42 9.64
CA ILE A 27 -1.36 6.68 9.61
C ILE A 27 -1.90 6.86 8.19
N LEU A 28 -3.19 7.15 8.07
CA LEU A 28 -3.82 7.53 6.81
C LEU A 28 -3.94 9.05 6.76
N ASP A 29 -3.80 9.62 5.57
CA ASP A 29 -4.26 10.99 5.34
C ASP A 29 -5.79 11.02 5.18
N GLU A 30 -6.37 12.21 5.29
CA GLU A 30 -7.83 12.39 5.21
C GLU A 30 -8.37 12.14 3.79
N MET A 31 -7.52 12.26 2.77
CA MET A 31 -7.90 12.05 1.37
C MET A 31 -7.73 10.59 0.91
N GLY A 32 -7.05 9.76 1.70
CA GLY A 32 -6.72 8.38 1.35
C GLY A 32 -5.64 8.25 0.26
N GLU A 33 -4.92 9.33 -0.05
CA GLU A 33 -3.85 9.36 -1.05
C GLU A 33 -2.48 9.02 -0.45
N GLU A 34 -2.33 9.02 0.87
CA GLU A 34 -1.09 8.62 1.53
C GLU A 34 -1.33 7.73 2.76
N ILE A 35 -0.57 6.64 2.83
CA ILE A 35 -0.45 5.79 4.01
C ILE A 35 0.99 5.87 4.50
N LEU A 36 1.20 6.40 5.71
CA LEU A 36 2.50 6.47 6.36
C LEU A 36 2.66 5.33 7.36
N VAL A 37 3.83 4.69 7.34
CA VAL A 37 4.22 3.70 8.34
C VAL A 37 5.41 4.20 9.11
N LYS A 38 5.29 4.28 10.45
CA LYS A 38 6.33 4.78 11.34
C LYS A 38 6.55 3.89 12.55
N THR A 39 7.71 4.01 13.18
CA THR A 39 7.90 3.55 14.57
C THR A 39 7.13 4.45 15.54
N LEU A 40 6.98 4.02 16.80
CA LEU A 40 6.42 4.89 17.84
C LEU A 40 7.28 6.14 18.13
N ASP A 41 8.57 6.07 17.81
CA ASP A 41 9.50 7.21 17.89
C ASP A 41 9.48 8.08 16.61
N ASP A 42 8.43 7.99 15.80
CA ASP A 42 8.22 8.77 14.57
C ASP A 42 9.24 8.58 13.44
N LYS A 43 10.04 7.51 13.48
CA LYS A 43 10.95 7.17 12.36
C LYS A 43 10.15 6.54 11.22
N LYS A 44 10.30 7.07 10.00
CA LYS A 44 9.60 6.59 8.81
C LYS A 44 10.13 5.23 8.37
N ILE A 45 9.26 4.22 8.40
CA ILE A 45 9.53 2.86 7.92
C ILE A 45 9.25 2.77 6.42
N GLY A 46 8.17 3.42 5.99
CA GLY A 46 7.72 3.37 4.60
C GLY A 46 6.50 4.24 4.33
N SER A 47 6.08 4.26 3.07
CA SER A 47 4.81 4.86 2.67
C SER A 47 4.16 4.13 1.49
N ILE A 48 2.85 4.31 1.37
CA ILE A 48 2.05 3.93 0.21
C ILE A 48 1.41 5.20 -0.31
N GLU A 49 1.75 5.58 -1.53
CA GLU A 49 1.17 6.72 -2.23
C GLU A 49 0.12 6.18 -3.20
N LEU A 50 -1.09 6.71 -3.09
CA LEU A 50 -2.23 6.39 -3.93
C LEU A 50 -2.73 7.66 -4.61
N HIS A 51 -3.46 7.48 -5.70
CA HIS A 51 -4.17 8.56 -6.37
C HIS A 51 -5.63 8.18 -6.50
N ASP A 52 -6.53 9.10 -6.14
CA ASP A 52 -7.94 8.93 -6.45
C ASP A 52 -8.18 9.08 -7.96
N ASN A 53 -8.80 8.07 -8.53
CA ASN A 53 -9.20 7.99 -9.93
C ASN A 53 -10.69 7.63 -9.98
N ASP A 54 -11.52 8.67 -9.91
CA ASP A 54 -12.99 8.61 -9.94
C ASP A 54 -13.59 7.67 -8.86
N GLY A 55 -13.13 7.81 -7.62
CA GLY A 55 -13.60 7.03 -6.47
C GLY A 55 -12.92 5.67 -6.30
N ASN A 56 -11.94 5.34 -7.15
CA ASN A 56 -11.06 4.20 -6.98
C ASN A 56 -9.64 4.67 -6.74
N PHE A 57 -8.90 3.99 -5.87
CA PHE A 57 -7.52 4.37 -5.60
C PHE A 57 -6.55 3.55 -6.45
N TYR A 58 -5.54 4.22 -6.99
CA TYR A 58 -4.47 3.59 -7.73
C TYR A 58 -3.14 3.78 -7.01
N ILE A 59 -2.46 2.68 -6.68
CA ILE A 59 -1.14 2.73 -6.02
C ILE A 59 -0.09 3.24 -7.00
N LEU A 60 0.49 4.40 -6.68
CA LEU A 60 1.60 4.99 -7.41
C LEU A 60 2.94 4.45 -6.91
N ARG A 61 3.12 4.43 -5.59
CA ARG A 61 4.38 4.04 -4.95
C ARG A 61 4.09 3.27 -3.68
N MET A 62 4.90 2.25 -3.40
CA MET A 62 4.80 1.48 -2.17
C MET A 62 6.18 0.96 -1.77
N PHE A 63 6.59 1.26 -0.54
CA PHE A 63 7.82 0.73 0.05
C PHE A 63 7.70 0.68 1.58
N LEU A 64 8.45 -0.24 2.21
CA LEU A 64 8.44 -0.50 3.66
C LEU A 64 9.85 -0.75 4.21
N ASP A 65 10.86 -0.36 3.46
CA ASP A 65 12.28 -0.61 3.68
C ASP A 65 13.10 0.69 3.76
N GLU A 66 12.46 1.84 3.99
CA GLU A 66 13.17 3.13 4.12
C GLU A 66 14.05 3.16 5.37
N LEU A 67 13.54 2.68 6.50
CA LEU A 67 14.32 2.61 7.74
C LEU A 67 15.24 1.40 7.78
N ASP A 68 14.69 0.22 7.49
CA ASP A 68 15.37 -1.06 7.60
C ASP A 68 14.55 -2.13 6.85
N SER A 69 15.22 -2.97 6.06
CA SER A 69 14.59 -4.09 5.36
C SER A 69 13.84 -5.09 6.27
N ARG A 70 14.14 -5.11 7.58
CA ARG A 70 13.49 -5.99 8.55
C ARG A 70 11.97 -5.83 8.62
N TYR A 71 11.42 -4.66 8.28
CA TYR A 71 9.98 -4.40 8.31
C TYR A 71 9.24 -5.02 7.12
N THR A 72 9.95 -5.46 6.08
CA THR A 72 9.35 -6.16 4.95
C THR A 72 8.91 -7.58 5.35
N ASN A 73 7.95 -8.14 4.61
CA ASN A 73 7.43 -9.51 4.80
C ASN A 73 6.79 -9.81 6.18
N GLN A 74 6.44 -8.79 6.96
CA GLN A 74 5.79 -8.95 8.26
C GLN A 74 4.25 -8.79 8.23
N GLY A 75 3.67 -8.51 7.06
CA GLY A 75 2.23 -8.27 6.90
C GLY A 75 1.80 -6.80 7.01
N ILE A 76 2.73 -5.88 7.26
CA ILE A 76 2.45 -4.44 7.40
C ILE A 76 1.70 -3.89 6.18
N GLY A 77 2.21 -4.14 4.97
CA GLY A 77 1.55 -3.65 3.75
C GLY A 77 0.13 -4.17 3.55
N ILE A 78 -0.22 -5.34 4.10
CA ILE A 78 -1.58 -5.86 4.05
C ILE A 78 -2.48 -5.04 4.98
N GLU A 79 -2.02 -4.82 6.22
CA GLU A 79 -2.79 -4.02 7.17
C GLU A 79 -2.96 -2.58 6.69
N CYS A 80 -1.97 -1.99 6.02
CA CYS A 80 -2.12 -0.68 5.37
C CYS A 80 -3.31 -0.67 4.38
N LEU A 81 -3.35 -1.63 3.46
CA LEU A 81 -4.38 -1.69 2.43
C LEU A 81 -5.75 -2.09 3.00
N LEU A 82 -5.79 -2.94 4.04
CA LEU A 82 -7.02 -3.27 4.74
C LEU A 82 -7.56 -2.06 5.50
N PHE A 83 -6.72 -1.33 6.22
CA PHE A 83 -7.11 -0.13 6.94
C PHE A 83 -7.65 0.93 5.98
N HIS A 84 -6.94 1.19 4.88
CA HIS A 84 -7.41 2.10 3.83
C HIS A 84 -8.78 1.67 3.28
N LYS A 85 -8.95 0.38 2.93
CA LYS A 85 -10.23 -0.13 2.43
C LYS A 85 -11.36 0.00 3.45
N GLU A 86 -11.09 -0.22 4.74
CA GLU A 86 -12.07 -0.06 5.81
C GLU A 86 -12.52 1.41 5.95
N MET A 87 -11.59 2.36 5.79
CA MET A 87 -11.88 3.79 5.92
C MET A 87 -12.60 4.38 4.70
N PHE A 88 -12.14 4.05 3.48
CA PHE A 88 -12.62 4.71 2.27
C PHE A 88 -13.64 3.87 1.49
N GLY A 89 -13.76 2.57 1.77
CA GLY A 89 -14.71 1.67 1.09
C GLY A 89 -14.42 1.43 -0.40
N SER A 90 -13.37 2.05 -0.94
CA SER A 90 -13.04 2.04 -2.36
C SER A 90 -12.19 0.83 -2.78
N ILE A 91 -12.21 0.56 -4.08
CA ILE A 91 -11.32 -0.44 -4.69
C ILE A 91 -9.93 0.18 -4.80
N ILE A 92 -8.92 -0.56 -4.34
CA ILE A 92 -7.52 -0.22 -4.58
C ILE A 92 -7.06 -1.03 -5.79
N THR A 93 -6.37 -0.38 -6.71
CA THR A 93 -5.80 -0.97 -7.93
C THR A 93 -4.31 -0.66 -8.00
N CYS A 94 -3.57 -1.44 -8.77
CA CYS A 94 -2.17 -1.16 -9.03
C CYS A 94 -1.77 -1.66 -10.42
N ALA A 95 -0.67 -1.12 -10.91
CA ALA A 95 -0.05 -1.55 -12.14
C ALA A 95 0.48 -3.01 -12.06
N GLN A 96 0.66 -3.66 -13.21
CA GLN A 96 1.33 -4.97 -13.25
C GLN A 96 2.79 -4.81 -12.98
N ASP A 97 3.35 -5.65 -12.13
CA ASP A 97 4.78 -5.83 -12.17
C ASP A 97 5.15 -6.63 -13.43
N ASP A 98 5.53 -5.93 -14.47
CA ASP A 98 6.07 -6.49 -15.71
C ASP A 98 7.60 -6.27 -15.81
N GLY A 99 8.24 -5.84 -14.71
CA GLY A 99 9.67 -5.54 -14.65
C GLY A 99 10.09 -4.23 -15.35
N ASN A 100 9.15 -3.44 -15.89
CA ASN A 100 9.47 -2.15 -16.52
C ASN A 100 9.12 -0.97 -15.62
N THR A 101 10.05 -0.03 -15.47
CA THR A 101 9.78 1.29 -14.89
C THR A 101 8.86 2.06 -15.84
N ARG A 102 7.64 2.37 -15.39
CA ARG A 102 6.65 3.08 -16.22
C ARG A 102 6.92 4.59 -16.24
N SER A 103 6.56 5.22 -17.35
CA SER A 103 6.74 6.66 -17.58
C SER A 103 5.79 7.55 -16.77
N ASP A 104 4.78 6.97 -16.12
CA ASP A 104 3.84 7.68 -15.23
C ASP A 104 4.38 7.88 -13.80
N GLY A 105 5.58 7.37 -13.51
CA GLY A 105 6.21 7.45 -12.21
C GLY A 105 5.77 6.36 -11.22
N SER A 106 4.86 5.46 -11.64
CA SER A 106 4.45 4.33 -10.81
C SER A 106 5.61 3.34 -10.63
N HIS A 107 6.01 3.10 -9.38
CA HIS A 107 7.16 2.26 -9.06
C HIS A 107 6.92 1.50 -7.75
N LEU A 108 6.54 0.22 -7.88
CA LEU A 108 6.61 -0.72 -6.77
C LEU A 108 8.09 -1.07 -6.57
N THR A 109 8.67 -0.75 -5.41
CA THR A 109 10.08 -1.06 -5.10
C THR A 109 10.21 -2.19 -4.09
N GLY A 110 11.41 -2.79 -4.02
CA GLY A 110 11.71 -3.84 -3.05
C GLY A 110 10.86 -5.10 -3.25
N GLY A 111 10.22 -5.57 -2.18
CA GLY A 111 9.35 -6.76 -2.21
C GLY A 111 7.90 -6.51 -2.64
N ALA A 112 7.51 -5.25 -2.86
CA ALA A 112 6.14 -4.87 -3.22
C ALA A 112 5.61 -5.52 -4.52
N PRO A 113 6.42 -5.67 -5.58
CA PRO A 113 5.94 -6.32 -6.81
C PRO A 113 5.58 -7.81 -6.62
N GLY A 114 6.44 -8.56 -5.94
CA GLY A 114 6.17 -9.97 -5.59
C GLY A 114 5.03 -10.15 -4.58
N PHE A 115 4.82 -9.15 -3.72
CA PHE A 115 3.70 -9.10 -2.79
C PHE A 115 2.35 -8.93 -3.50
N MET A 116 2.26 -7.99 -4.45
CA MET A 116 1.06 -7.77 -5.23
C MET A 116 0.73 -8.98 -6.12
N LEU A 117 1.72 -9.58 -6.80
CA LEU A 117 1.52 -10.79 -7.62
C LEU A 117 0.94 -11.98 -6.82
N LYS A 118 1.36 -12.19 -5.56
CA LYS A 118 0.85 -13.29 -4.72
C LYS A 118 -0.54 -13.03 -4.12
N ARG A 119 -1.01 -11.78 -4.10
CA ARG A 119 -2.24 -11.36 -3.40
C ARG A 119 -3.36 -10.89 -4.35
N ILE A 120 -3.02 -10.50 -5.58
CA ILE A 120 -3.97 -10.13 -6.64
C ILE A 120 -4.84 -11.31 -7.11
N CYS A 121 -4.42 -12.55 -6.89
CA CYS A 121 -5.21 -13.72 -7.30
C CYS A 121 -6.41 -14.03 -6.37
N LEU A 122 -6.51 -13.44 -5.17
CA LEU A 122 -7.66 -13.63 -4.28
C LEU A 122 -8.24 -12.28 -3.80
N THR A 123 -9.31 -11.87 -4.51
CA THR A 123 -10.53 -11.29 -3.93
C THR A 123 -10.59 -9.76 -3.65
N ILE A 124 -9.54 -8.96 -3.86
CA ILE A 124 -9.63 -7.50 -3.57
C ILE A 124 -9.20 -6.57 -4.72
N PHE A 125 -8.55 -7.07 -5.77
CA PHE A 125 -7.91 -6.23 -6.79
C PHE A 125 -8.39 -6.62 -8.19
N ILE A 126 -8.94 -5.66 -8.95
CA ILE A 126 -9.19 -5.84 -10.38
C ILE A 126 -7.93 -5.40 -11.13
N PHE A 127 -7.41 -6.31 -11.94
CA PHE A 127 -6.27 -6.07 -12.80
C PHE A 127 -6.74 -5.30 -14.05
N ILE A 128 -6.34 -4.04 -14.20
CA ILE A 128 -6.63 -3.27 -15.43
C ILE A 128 -5.40 -3.35 -16.33
N PRO A 129 -5.43 -4.09 -17.45
CA PRO A 129 -4.40 -3.95 -18.46
C PRO A 129 -4.50 -2.54 -19.05
N LEU A 130 -3.45 -1.74 -18.88
CA LEU A 130 -3.29 -0.47 -19.61
C LEU A 130 -3.18 -0.80 -21.11
N LYS A 131 -4.32 -0.83 -21.81
CA LYS A 131 -4.32 -0.76 -23.27
C LYS A 131 -3.89 0.64 -23.67
N ASP A 132 -2.75 0.68 -24.32
CA ASP A 132 -2.20 1.73 -25.18
C ASP A 132 -2.99 3.03 -25.28
N LYS A 133 -2.30 4.12 -24.94
CA LYS A 133 -2.51 5.43 -25.56
C LYS A 133 -2.65 5.23 -27.07
N MET A 134 -3.82 5.53 -27.62
CA MET A 134 -4.05 6.25 -28.88
C MET A 134 -5.52 6.07 -29.29
N ARG A 135 -6.34 7.11 -29.10
CA ARG A 135 -7.47 7.36 -30.00
C ARG A 135 -7.70 8.86 -30.14
N LYS A 136 -7.65 9.27 -31.40
CA LYS A 136 -7.78 10.62 -31.93
C LYS A 136 -9.03 11.31 -31.42
N ILE A 137 -8.86 12.58 -31.08
CA ILE A 137 -9.89 13.60 -31.09
C ILE A 137 -10.45 13.65 -32.52
N TYR A 138 -11.76 13.46 -32.66
CA TYR A 138 -12.55 13.92 -33.80
C TYR A 138 -13.57 14.91 -33.27
#